data_AF-A0A3A9E2F2-F1
#
_entry.id   AF-A0A3A9E2F2-F1
#
_cell.length_a   1.000
_cell.length_b   1.000
_cell.length_c   1.000
_cell.angle_alpha   90.00
_cell.angle_beta   90.00
_cell.angle_gamma   90.00
#
_symmetry.space_group_name_H-M   'P 1'
#
loop_
_entity.id
_entity.type
_entity.pdbx_description
1 polymer ?
#
loop_
_entity_poly.entity_id
_entity_poly.type
_entity_poly.pdbx_seq_one_letter_code
_entity_poly.pdbx_strand_id
1 'polypeptide(L)'
;LEYRRTGSTRRYHPGYECKWAANTVVHILENREYTGCLVNFKTTTQSYKCSKIIYNSEDKQAIFENHHEQIIDKDTWERVQELRKQRKRPNRYDEVGLFSGILFCADCGSVMYQQRYQTDKRRQDCYICGSYKKRTADCTAHFIRTDLLTAGVTENLRKVTSYAAKH
;
A
#
# COMPACT_ATOMS: atom_id res chain seq x y z
N LEU A 1 45.06 -11.42 4.27
CA LEU A 1 44.32 -10.89 3.11
C LEU A 1 42.99 -10.34 3.60
N GLU A 2 42.95 -9.07 4.02
CA GLU A 2 41.68 -8.41 4.34
C GLU A 2 40.96 -8.11 3.04
N TYR A 3 39.81 -8.74 2.84
CA TYR A 3 38.94 -8.46 1.72
C TYR A 3 38.46 -7.00 1.78
N ARG A 4 39.03 -6.12 0.95
CA ARG A 4 38.52 -4.76 0.73
C ARG A 4 37.64 -4.73 -0.51
N ARG A 5 36.34 -4.50 -0.32
CA ARG A 5 35.39 -4.24 -1.42
C ARG A 5 35.68 -2.88 -2.05
N THR A 6 36.16 -2.88 -3.28
CA THR A 6 36.28 -1.70 -4.14
C THR A 6 35.01 -1.55 -4.97
N GLY A 7 34.03 -0.79 -4.46
CA GLY A 7 32.78 -0.49 -5.16
C GLY A 7 31.91 0.51 -4.39
N SER A 8 30.92 1.12 -5.04
CA SER A 8 30.00 2.05 -4.40
C SER A 8 29.19 1.34 -3.31
N THR A 9 29.52 1.61 -2.05
CA THR A 9 28.80 1.11 -0.87
C THR A 9 27.53 1.93 -0.63
N ARG A 10 26.57 1.89 -1.55
CA ARG A 10 25.23 2.37 -1.20
C ARG A 10 24.70 1.48 -0.06
N ARG A 11 24.67 2.04 1.16
CA ARG A 11 24.09 1.48 2.39
C ARG A 11 24.94 0.44 3.14
N TYR A 12 26.23 0.73 3.36
CA TYR A 12 26.97 0.01 4.41
C TYR A 12 26.66 0.64 5.77
N HIS A 13 25.94 -0.08 6.63
CA HIS A 13 25.63 0.33 7.99
C HIS A 13 26.36 -0.61 8.97
N PRO A 14 27.60 -0.29 9.37
CA PRO A 14 28.32 -1.09 10.36
C PRO A 14 27.51 -1.08 11.68
N GLY A 15 27.04 -2.24 12.11
CA GLY A 15 26.07 -2.42 13.22
C GLY A 15 24.73 -3.06 12.80
N TYR A 16 24.48 -3.25 11.51
CA TYR A 16 23.37 -4.05 10.99
C TYR A 16 23.86 -5.45 10.61
N GLU A 17 24.26 -6.24 11.61
CA GLU A 17 24.61 -7.64 11.40
C GLU A 17 23.35 -8.42 10.99
N CYS A 18 23.35 -8.96 9.77
CA CYS A 18 22.38 -9.95 9.26
C CYS A 18 20.88 -9.57 9.29
N LYS A 19 20.53 -8.28 9.32
CA LYS A 19 19.12 -7.85 9.21
C LYS A 19 18.68 -7.70 7.76
N TRP A 20 17.56 -8.33 7.41
CA TRP A 20 16.90 -8.09 6.12
C TRP A 20 16.30 -6.68 6.10
N ALA A 21 16.53 -5.94 5.01
CA ALA A 21 15.80 -4.70 4.79
C ALA A 21 14.32 -5.02 4.51
N ALA A 22 13.41 -4.16 4.98
CA ALA A 22 11.97 -4.35 4.78
C ALA A 22 11.59 -4.55 3.30
N ASN A 23 12.24 -3.80 2.39
CA ASN A 23 12.05 -3.95 0.95
C ASN A 23 12.47 -5.33 0.44
N THR A 24 13.49 -5.94 1.02
CA THR A 24 13.94 -7.27 0.61
C THR A 24 12.90 -8.32 0.96
N VAL A 25 12.30 -8.25 2.15
CA VAL A 25 11.18 -9.13 2.54
C VAL A 25 9.97 -8.90 1.65
N VAL A 26 9.69 -7.64 1.31
CA VAL A 26 8.63 -7.27 0.35
C VAL A 26 8.86 -7.93 -1.01
N HIS A 27 10.07 -7.91 -1.54
CA HIS A 27 10.38 -8.55 -2.83
C HIS A 27 10.29 -10.08 -2.77
N ILE A 28 10.70 -10.71 -1.66
CA ILE A 28 10.49 -12.14 -1.44
C ILE A 28 8.99 -12.45 -1.51
N LEU A 29 8.17 -11.73 -0.74
CA LEU A 29 6.73 -11.98 -0.69
C LEU A 29 6.02 -11.67 -2.02
N GLU A 30 6.58 -10.80 -2.87
CA GLU A 30 6.05 -10.50 -4.21
C GLU A 30 6.42 -11.57 -5.25
N ASN A 31 7.45 -12.38 -5.01
CA ASN A 31 7.94 -13.29 -6.03
C ASN A 31 7.00 -14.49 -6.20
N ARG A 32 6.27 -14.48 -7.32
CA ARG A 32 5.39 -15.59 -7.73
C ARG A 32 6.17 -16.88 -7.98
N GLU A 33 7.47 -16.81 -8.28
CA GLU A 33 8.27 -18.00 -8.59
C GLU A 33 8.25 -19.03 -7.45
N TYR A 34 8.07 -18.61 -6.20
CA TYR A 34 7.97 -19.53 -5.07
C TYR A 34 6.78 -20.50 -5.14
N THR A 35 5.79 -20.25 -6.01
CA THR A 35 4.71 -21.18 -6.31
C THR A 35 5.10 -22.22 -7.38
N GLY A 36 6.38 -22.38 -7.71
CA GLY A 36 6.87 -23.32 -8.72
C GLY A 36 6.73 -22.83 -10.16
N CYS A 37 6.30 -21.59 -10.40
CA CYS A 37 6.22 -21.02 -11.75
C CYS A 37 7.52 -20.32 -12.17
N LEU A 38 7.79 -20.27 -13.47
CA LEU A 38 8.84 -19.43 -14.05
C LEU A 38 8.20 -18.20 -14.70
N VAL A 39 8.68 -17.00 -14.37
CA VAL A 39 8.14 -15.74 -14.92
C VAL A 39 9.22 -15.02 -15.71
N ASN A 40 9.09 -15.04 -17.04
CA ASN A 40 10.01 -14.39 -17.97
C ASN A 40 9.47 -13.02 -18.42
N PHE A 41 10.38 -12.17 -18.89
CA PHE A 41 10.08 -10.82 -19.39
C PHE A 41 9.44 -9.88 -18.35
N LYS A 42 9.87 -9.97 -17.08
CA LYS A 42 9.44 -9.04 -16.01
C LYS A 42 9.77 -7.57 -16.31
N THR A 43 10.85 -7.32 -17.05
CA THR A 43 11.33 -5.98 -17.38
C THR A 43 11.64 -5.84 -18.85
N THR A 44 11.42 -4.65 -19.39
CA THR A 44 11.81 -4.25 -20.75
C THR A 44 12.55 -2.92 -20.73
N THR A 45 13.23 -2.59 -21.83
CA THR A 45 13.85 -1.28 -22.02
C THR A 45 12.88 -0.35 -22.75
N GLN A 46 12.77 0.90 -22.32
CA GLN A 46 11.79 1.85 -22.89
C GLN A 46 11.95 2.04 -24.40
N SER A 47 13.19 2.14 -24.88
CA SER A 47 13.52 2.22 -26.29
C SER A 47 14.99 1.86 -26.51
N TYR A 48 15.38 1.55 -27.74
CA TYR A 48 16.79 1.28 -28.07
C TYR A 48 17.73 2.45 -27.75
N LYS A 49 17.22 3.69 -27.70
CA LYS A 49 17.99 4.90 -27.38
C LYS A 49 18.01 5.24 -25.90
N CYS A 50 17.15 4.60 -25.10
CA CYS A 50 17.00 4.91 -23.69
C CYS A 50 17.12 3.63 -22.87
N SER A 51 18.26 3.45 -22.20
CA SER A 51 18.54 2.30 -21.32
C SER A 51 17.73 2.29 -20.01
N LYS A 52 16.61 3.01 -19.95
CA LYS A 52 15.73 3.01 -18.79
C LYS A 52 14.91 1.72 -18.78
N ILE A 53 15.09 0.95 -17.71
CA ILE A 53 14.37 -0.30 -17.45
C ILE A 53 12.98 0.03 -16.91
N ILE A 54 11.95 -0.59 -17.47
CA ILE A 54 10.54 -0.48 -17.08
C ILE A 54 10.02 -1.88 -16.77
N TYR A 55 9.21 -2.00 -15.72
CA TYR A 55 8.50 -3.24 -15.40
C TYR A 55 7.34 -3.46 -16.37
N ASN A 56 7.25 -4.67 -16.90
CA ASN A 56 6.17 -5.07 -17.81
C ASN A 56 4.88 -5.36 -17.04
N SER A 57 3.73 -5.04 -17.66
CA SER A 57 2.42 -5.51 -17.19
C SER A 57 2.36 -7.04 -17.25
N GLU A 58 1.49 -7.64 -16.44
CA GLU A 58 1.34 -9.10 -16.35
C GLU A 58 1.05 -9.74 -17.72
N ASP A 59 0.29 -9.06 -18.60
CA ASP A 59 -0.03 -9.55 -19.95
C ASP A 59 1.18 -9.72 -20.87
N LYS A 60 2.28 -9.00 -20.59
CA LYS A 60 3.54 -9.08 -21.36
C LYS A 60 4.53 -10.05 -20.73
N GLN A 61 4.21 -10.60 -19.57
CA GLN A 61 5.05 -11.58 -18.88
C GLN A 61 4.68 -12.98 -19.37
N ALA A 62 5.69 -13.77 -19.70
CA ALA A 62 5.48 -15.17 -20.03
C ALA A 62 5.58 -15.98 -18.73
N ILE A 63 4.46 -16.55 -18.30
CA ILE A 63 4.37 -17.34 -17.07
C ILE A 63 4.24 -18.81 -17.44
N PHE A 64 5.22 -19.61 -17.02
CA PHE A 64 5.24 -21.05 -17.20
C PHE A 64 4.96 -21.71 -15.85
N GLU A 65 3.84 -22.40 -15.73
CA GLU A 65 3.46 -23.09 -14.50
C GLU A 65 4.25 -24.41 -14.34
N ASN A 66 4.46 -24.86 -13.09
CA ASN A 66 5.10 -26.14 -12.75
C ASN A 66 6.51 -26.36 -13.33
N HIS A 67 7.37 -25.34 -13.28
CA HIS A 67 8.76 -25.44 -13.73
C HIS A 67 9.69 -26.07 -12.67
N HIS A 68 9.45 -25.80 -11.39
CA HIS A 68 10.26 -26.31 -10.30
C HIS A 68 9.40 -26.64 -9.08
N GLU A 69 9.98 -27.35 -8.12
CA GLU A 69 9.31 -27.69 -6.86
C GLU A 69 8.83 -26.40 -6.16
N GLN A 70 7.53 -26.35 -5.88
CA GLN A 70 6.92 -25.23 -5.18
C GLN A 70 7.43 -25.16 -3.74
N ILE A 71 7.79 -23.95 -3.29
CA ILE A 71 8.15 -23.70 -1.88
C ILE A 71 6.89 -23.39 -1.07
N ILE A 72 5.92 -22.70 -1.70
CA ILE A 72 4.63 -22.33 -1.11
C ILE A 72 3.49 -22.63 -2.07
N ASP A 73 2.31 -22.93 -1.53
CA ASP A 73 1.11 -23.13 -2.33
C ASP A 73 0.62 -21.82 -2.98
N LYS A 74 0.00 -21.94 -4.15
CA LYS A 74 -0.57 -20.80 -4.90
C LYS A 74 -1.60 -20.04 -4.07
N ASP A 75 -2.50 -20.73 -3.38
CA ASP A 75 -3.54 -20.11 -2.55
C ASP A 75 -2.94 -19.28 -1.40
N THR A 76 -1.86 -19.78 -0.80
CA THR A 76 -1.12 -19.06 0.25
C THR A 76 -0.48 -17.80 -0.31
N TRP A 77 0.13 -17.88 -1.49
CA TRP A 77 0.73 -16.72 -2.16
C TRP A 77 -0.33 -15.66 -2.52
N GLU A 78 -1.46 -16.07 -3.07
CA GLU A 78 -2.57 -15.18 -3.44
C GLU A 78 -3.14 -14.47 -2.20
N ARG A 79 -3.34 -15.21 -1.10
CA ARG A 79 -3.78 -14.64 0.18
C ARG A 79 -2.78 -13.62 0.73
N VAL A 80 -1.47 -13.87 0.61
CA VAL A 80 -0.45 -12.90 0.98
C VAL A 80 -0.54 -11.64 0.11
N GLN A 81 -0.73 -11.78 -1.21
CA GLN A 81 -0.90 -10.60 -2.08
C GLN A 81 -2.14 -9.79 -1.71
N GLU A 82 -3.25 -10.46 -1.38
CA GLU A 82 -4.49 -9.80 -0.93
C GLU A 82 -4.29 -9.01 0.36
N LEU A 83 -3.71 -9.64 1.40
CA LEU A 83 -3.42 -8.99 2.68
C LEU A 83 -2.50 -7.77 2.50
N ARG A 84 -1.55 -7.85 1.55
CA ARG A 84 -0.65 -6.74 1.23
C ARG A 84 -1.38 -5.58 0.53
N LYS A 85 -2.33 -5.85 -0.36
CA LYS A 85 -3.18 -4.82 -0.98
C LYS A 85 -4.07 -4.12 0.06
N GLN A 86 -4.57 -4.85 1.04
CA GLN A 86 -5.41 -4.32 2.11
C GLN A 86 -4.64 -3.57 3.20
N ARG A 87 -3.31 -3.73 3.26
CA ARG A 87 -2.48 -3.10 4.29
C ARG A 87 -2.53 -1.58 4.19
N LYS A 88 -3.09 -0.95 5.22
CA LYS A 88 -3.11 0.51 5.38
C LYS A 88 -1.81 0.97 6.01
N ARG A 89 -1.23 2.06 5.49
CA ARG A 89 -0.05 2.67 6.09
C ARG A 89 -0.45 3.32 7.42
N PRO A 90 0.16 2.96 8.56
CA PRO A 90 -0.10 3.61 9.83
C PRO A 90 0.39 5.06 9.79
N ASN A 91 -0.22 5.90 10.62
CA ASN A 91 0.18 7.30 10.77
C ASN A 91 1.47 7.43 11.61
N ARG A 92 1.90 8.67 11.89
CA ARG A 92 3.11 8.95 12.69
C ARG A 92 3.05 8.34 14.11
N TYR A 93 1.86 8.10 14.64
CA TYR A 93 1.61 7.55 15.97
C TYR A 93 1.35 6.03 15.94
N ASP A 94 1.69 5.39 14.82
CA ASP A 94 1.43 3.96 14.56
C ASP A 94 -0.05 3.56 14.58
N GLU A 95 -0.95 4.54 14.46
CA GLU A 95 -2.39 4.31 14.44
C GLU A 95 -2.94 4.36 13.00
N VAL A 96 -3.93 3.52 12.73
CA VAL A 96 -4.69 3.56 11.47
C VAL A 96 -6.07 4.13 11.76
N GLY A 97 -6.40 5.25 11.11
CA GLY A 97 -7.74 5.82 11.23
C GLY A 97 -8.82 4.88 10.70
N LEU A 98 -9.96 4.84 11.38
CA LEU A 98 -11.09 3.93 11.08
C LEU A 98 -11.44 3.90 9.58
N PHE A 99 -11.52 5.08 8.95
CA PHE A 99 -11.91 5.23 7.55
C PHE A 99 -10.73 5.48 6.59
N SER A 100 -9.50 5.23 7.03
CA SER A 100 -8.30 5.43 6.19
C SER A 100 -8.38 4.56 4.94
N GLY A 101 -8.16 5.14 3.76
CA GLY A 101 -8.20 4.43 2.48
C GLY A 101 -9.60 4.08 1.96
N ILE A 102 -10.66 4.49 2.66
CA ILE A 102 -12.06 4.25 2.25
C ILE A 102 -12.76 5.56 1.88
N LEU A 103 -12.39 6.68 2.51
CA LEU A 103 -12.99 7.99 2.21
C LEU A 103 -12.33 8.65 1.03
N PHE A 104 -13.17 9.13 0.12
CA PHE A 104 -12.79 9.92 -1.04
C PHE A 104 -13.56 11.24 -1.01
N CYS A 105 -12.91 12.32 -1.46
CA CYS A 105 -13.55 13.60 -1.67
C CYS A 105 -14.53 13.50 -2.84
N ALA A 106 -15.77 13.94 -2.67
CA ALA A 106 -16.80 13.90 -3.70
C ALA A 106 -16.41 14.71 -4.95
N ASP A 107 -15.75 15.86 -4.77
CA ASP A 107 -15.49 16.78 -5.89
C ASP A 107 -14.24 16.43 -6.69
N CYS A 108 -13.15 16.06 -6.02
CA CYS A 108 -11.87 15.81 -6.68
C CYS A 108 -11.44 14.33 -6.71
N GLY A 109 -12.26 13.42 -6.15
CA GLY A 109 -11.97 11.98 -6.09
C GLY A 109 -10.74 11.59 -5.26
N SER A 110 -10.07 12.54 -4.59
CA SER A 110 -8.85 12.25 -3.84
C SER A 110 -9.15 11.60 -2.49
N VAL A 111 -8.26 10.72 -2.03
CA VAL A 111 -8.37 10.09 -0.70
C VAL A 111 -8.34 11.17 0.39
N MET A 112 -9.25 11.08 1.36
CA MET A 112 -9.25 11.98 2.52
C MET A 112 -8.29 11.47 3.60
N TYR A 113 -7.54 12.39 4.21
CA TYR A 113 -6.59 12.07 5.29
C TYR A 113 -7.14 12.43 6.65
N GLN A 114 -6.91 11.57 7.64
CA GLN A 114 -7.17 11.92 9.03
C GLN A 114 -6.21 13.03 9.48
N GLN A 115 -6.76 14.03 10.14
CA GLN A 115 -6.05 15.13 10.77
C GLN A 115 -6.55 15.31 12.19
N ARG A 116 -5.61 15.33 13.12
CA ARG A 116 -5.87 15.55 14.55
C ARG A 116 -5.63 17.02 14.84
N TYR A 117 -6.66 17.71 15.31
CA TYR A 117 -6.53 19.04 15.86
C TYR A 117 -6.47 18.92 17.38
N GLN A 118 -5.34 19.33 17.95
CA GLN A 118 -5.15 19.38 19.39
C GLN A 118 -4.79 20.82 19.76
N THR A 119 -5.63 21.42 20.58
CA THR A 119 -5.40 22.70 21.27
C THR A 119 -5.63 22.45 22.75
N ASP A 120 -5.09 23.31 23.61
CA ASP A 120 -5.22 23.23 25.07
C ASP A 120 -6.69 23.00 25.53
N LYS A 121 -7.65 23.60 24.81
CA LYS A 121 -9.09 23.50 25.12
C LYS A 121 -9.85 22.43 24.34
N ARG A 122 -9.26 21.83 23.28
CA ARG A 122 -10.02 20.98 22.35
C ARG A 122 -9.14 19.93 21.68
N ARG A 123 -9.58 18.68 21.73
CA ARG A 123 -9.07 17.59 20.90
C ARG A 123 -10.16 17.16 19.93
N GLN A 124 -9.89 17.27 18.64
CA GLN A 124 -10.85 16.93 17.60
C GLN A 124 -10.18 16.30 16.39
N ASP A 125 -10.67 15.13 16.02
CA ASP A 125 -10.24 14.43 14.81
C ASP A 125 -11.20 14.72 13.66
N CYS A 126 -10.63 14.89 12.48
CA CYS A 126 -11.37 15.10 11.23
C CYS A 126 -10.68 14.40 10.07
N TYR A 127 -11.41 14.24 8.97
CA TYR A 127 -10.88 13.87 7.67
C TYR A 127 -10.91 15.08 6.75
N ILE A 128 -9.78 15.38 6.12
CA ILE A 128 -9.62 16.51 5.18
C ILE A 128 -9.27 15.98 3.79
N CYS A 129 -9.75 16.67 2.75
CA CYS A 129 -9.42 16.36 1.36
C CYS A 129 -7.90 16.30 1.14
N GLY A 130 -7.43 15.21 0.52
CA GLY A 130 -6.01 14.97 0.29
C GLY A 130 -5.38 15.93 -0.71
N SER A 131 -6.10 16.25 -1.79
CA SER A 131 -5.64 17.24 -2.78
C SER A 131 -5.47 18.62 -2.18
N TYR A 132 -6.46 19.08 -1.39
CA TYR A 132 -6.38 20.37 -0.71
C TYR A 132 -5.20 20.42 0.27
N LYS A 133 -5.03 19.38 1.11
CA LYS A 133 -3.94 19.32 2.08
C LYS A 133 -2.55 19.31 1.44
N LYS A 134 -2.38 18.56 0.34
CA LYS A 134 -1.10 18.46 -0.37
C LYS A 134 -0.88 19.58 -1.39
N ARG A 135 -1.91 20.39 -1.66
CA ARG A 135 -1.92 21.42 -2.71
C ARG A 135 -1.56 20.84 -4.09
N THR A 136 -2.07 19.65 -4.39
CA THR A 136 -1.75 18.91 -5.64
C THR A 136 -2.77 19.08 -6.75
N ALA A 137 -4.00 19.50 -6.43
CA ALA A 137 -5.04 19.79 -7.40
C ALA A 137 -5.94 20.91 -6.85
N ASP A 138 -6.66 21.58 -7.74
CA ASP A 138 -7.61 22.62 -7.38
C ASP A 138 -8.84 21.98 -6.72
N CYS A 139 -8.86 22.01 -5.40
CA CYS A 139 -9.98 21.59 -4.58
C CYS A 139 -10.11 22.56 -3.40
N THR A 140 -11.33 22.72 -2.90
CA THR A 140 -11.66 23.56 -1.74
C THR A 140 -11.38 22.84 -0.41
N ALA A 141 -11.50 23.58 0.68
CA ALA A 141 -11.23 23.10 2.03
C ALA A 141 -12.35 22.16 2.54
N HIS A 142 -12.47 20.95 1.96
CA HIS A 142 -13.41 19.94 2.43
C HIS A 142 -12.85 19.21 3.64
N PHE A 143 -13.59 19.27 4.74
CA PHE A 143 -13.32 18.46 5.92
C PHE A 143 -14.62 17.99 6.56
N ILE A 144 -14.55 16.81 7.17
CA ILE A 144 -15.64 16.22 7.94
C ILE A 144 -15.09 15.74 9.27
N ARG A 145 -15.83 15.96 10.36
CA ARG A 145 -15.41 15.50 11.68
C ARG A 145 -15.55 13.98 11.79
N THR A 146 -14.60 13.33 12.46
CA THR A 146 -14.60 11.87 12.59
C THR A 146 -15.78 11.35 13.39
N ASP A 147 -16.24 12.09 14.40
CA ASP A 147 -17.39 11.72 15.23
C ASP A 147 -18.71 11.73 14.43
N LEU A 148 -18.98 12.80 13.70
CA LEU A 148 -20.17 12.91 12.84
C LEU A 148 -20.16 11.86 11.74
N LEU A 149 -19.01 11.65 11.11
CA LEU A 149 -18.86 10.62 10.09
C LEU A 149 -19.11 9.22 10.67
N THR A 150 -18.55 8.91 11.83
CA THR A 150 -18.74 7.60 12.49
C THR A 150 -20.20 7.37 12.83
N ALA A 151 -20.88 8.38 13.38
CA ALA A 151 -22.30 8.30 13.71
C ALA A 151 -23.15 8.04 12.44
N GLY A 152 -22.94 8.83 11.38
CA GLY A 152 -23.69 8.69 10.13
C GLY A 152 -23.47 7.34 9.43
N VAL A 153 -22.22 6.86 9.37
CA VAL A 153 -21.91 5.54 8.79
C VAL A 153 -22.53 4.42 9.62
N THR A 154 -22.44 4.50 10.95
CA THR A 154 -23.00 3.47 11.86
C THR A 154 -24.52 3.42 11.76
N GLU A 155 -25.18 4.57 11.69
CA GLU A 155 -26.63 4.65 11.51
C GLU A 155 -27.05 4.03 10.17
N ASN A 156 -26.34 4.35 9.08
CA ASN A 156 -26.63 3.80 7.77
C ASN A 156 -26.42 2.27 7.74
N LEU A 157 -25.32 1.78 8.31
CA LEU A 157 -25.07 0.35 8.45
C LEU A 157 -26.21 -0.36 9.19
N ARG A 158 -26.68 0.20 10.32
CA ARG A 158 -27.83 -0.35 11.07
C ARG A 158 -29.11 -0.38 10.25
N LYS A 159 -29.37 0.65 9.44
CA LYS A 159 -30.54 0.68 8.55
C LYS A 159 -30.45 -0.43 7.50
N VAL A 160 -29.31 -0.55 6.82
CA VAL A 160 -29.08 -1.58 5.79
C VAL A 160 -29.18 -2.99 6.37
N THR A 161 -28.57 -3.26 7.52
CA THR A 161 -28.64 -4.58 8.17
C THR A 161 -30.06 -4.90 8.65
N SER A 162 -30.80 -3.90 9.18
CA SER A 162 -32.19 -4.10 9.58
C SER A 162 -33.12 -4.38 8.39
N TYR A 163 -32.83 -3.80 7.23
CA TYR A 163 -33.58 -4.06 6.00
C TYR A 163 -33.27 -5.47 5.47
N ALA A 164 -32.00 -5.84 5.39
CA ALA A 164 -31.55 -7.18 4.96
C ALA A 164 -31.93 -8.32 5.93
N ALA A 165 -32.31 -8.00 7.18
CA ALA A 165 -32.84 -8.99 8.11
C ALA A 165 -34.35 -9.21 7.95
N LYS A 166 -35.06 -8.25 7.36
CA LYS A 166 -36.52 -8.31 7.14
C LYS A 166 -36.90 -8.91 5.79
N HIS A 167 -35.98 -8.91 4.84
CA HIS A 167 -36.13 -9.39 3.47
C HIS A 167 -35.05 -10.43 3.19
#